data_AF-A0A3Q8SDC3-F1
#
_entry.id   AF-A0A3Q8SDC3-F1
#
_cell.length_a   1.000
_cell.length_b   1.000
_cell.length_c   1.000
_cell.angle_alpha   90.00
_cell.angle_beta   90.00
_cell.angle_gamma   90.00
#
_symmetry.space_group_name_H-M   'P 1'
#
loop_
_entity.id
_entity.type
_entity.pdbx_description
1 polymer ?
#
loop_
_entity_poly.entity_id
_entity_poly.type
_entity_poly.pdbx_seq_one_letter_code
_entity_poly.pdbx_strand_id
1 'polypeptide(L)'
;MIDLRMLRISFKISLSLMLSLIFLIAPLPHLTVGQAHIQSDHGASVDLLATATHAPAPKDAIQFANQLIHKLSGDKPFTNWKGADHEFQPLGPGLHAWLVTLYQNNTPVGYLIIGAHPSGGYALIEYGAGSEPLFDTAALKRALAAEHSASDRLALQSLEIQQLYAGPLLAEWRIINRADKSIGMHAANDALALQYRDARNADPLPDNESIWQKMRSVPIKLSALIITSGQPQAAPDPPTITAESFDPNDNLLWLTNDKLKLTPSSFAKELRQHKSLIFAARGEGRNYTLPLPVYGYQSWTQVDDTRAECLYILTGSAKSPRFIAFDEIAKAGQFYSSTTP
;
A
#
# COMPACT_ATOMS: atom_id res chain seq x y z
N MET A 1 -5.49 -51.89 22.56
CA MET A 1 -4.65 -52.03 23.76
C MET A 1 -3.23 -51.72 23.35
N ILE A 2 -2.79 -50.49 23.60
CA ILE A 2 -1.41 -50.01 23.89
C ILE A 2 -1.60 -48.52 24.15
N ASP A 3 -1.31 -48.15 25.39
CA ASP A 3 -1.48 -46.85 26.03
C ASP A 3 -0.14 -46.10 25.92
N LEU A 4 -0.13 -44.90 25.33
CA LEU A 4 1.03 -44.00 25.36
C LEU A 4 0.66 -42.70 26.06
N ARG A 5 0.67 -42.78 27.38
CA ARG A 5 0.66 -41.61 28.27
C ARG A 5 2.02 -40.91 28.26
N MET A 6 1.93 -39.59 28.15
CA MET A 6 2.73 -38.58 28.85
C MET A 6 4.25 -38.62 28.71
N LEU A 7 4.78 -37.62 28.01
CA LEU A 7 6.04 -36.98 28.40
C LEU A 7 5.90 -35.45 28.25
N ARG A 8 5.47 -34.79 29.33
CA ARG A 8 5.59 -33.33 29.49
C ARG A 8 7.00 -33.06 30.01
N ILE A 9 7.85 -32.46 29.20
CA ILE A 9 9.15 -31.93 29.65
C ILE A 9 8.99 -30.42 29.85
N SER A 10 9.06 -30.00 31.10
CA SER A 10 9.15 -28.60 31.50
C SER A 10 10.62 -28.21 31.64
N PHE A 11 11.11 -27.27 30.84
CA PHE A 11 12.40 -26.62 31.07
C PHE A 11 12.15 -25.23 31.65
N LYS A 12 12.41 -25.09 32.96
CA LYS A 12 12.71 -23.83 33.63
C LYS A 12 14.17 -23.90 34.06
N ILE A 13 15.03 -23.05 33.50
CA ILE A 13 16.31 -22.69 34.11
C ILE A 13 16.41 -21.18 34.04
N SER A 14 16.38 -20.57 35.22
CA SER A 14 16.78 -19.19 35.49
C SER A 14 18.19 -19.28 36.06
N LEU A 15 19.13 -18.46 35.58
CA LEU A 15 20.18 -17.94 36.46
C LEU A 15 20.76 -16.63 35.93
N SER A 16 20.75 -15.68 36.84
CA SER A 16 21.23 -14.31 36.81
C SER A 16 22.75 -14.21 36.58
N LEU A 17 23.18 -13.19 35.84
CA LEU A 17 24.53 -12.63 36.03
C LEU A 17 24.48 -11.10 35.89
N MET A 18 24.41 -10.45 37.05
CA MET A 18 24.72 -9.04 37.26
C MET A 18 26.24 -8.88 37.30
N LEU A 19 26.81 -8.01 36.48
CA LEU A 19 28.17 -7.52 36.68
C LEU A 19 28.17 -5.99 36.69
N SER A 20 28.27 -5.47 37.90
CA SER A 20 28.47 -4.08 38.26
C SER A 20 29.89 -3.66 37.91
N LEU A 21 30.08 -2.58 37.15
CA LEU A 21 31.38 -1.94 37.00
C LEU A 21 31.29 -0.49 37.46
N ILE A 22 31.88 -0.25 38.63
CA ILE A 22 32.10 1.04 39.26
C ILE A 22 33.34 1.65 38.59
N PHE A 23 33.21 2.80 37.95
CA PHE A 23 34.36 3.64 37.61
C PHE A 23 34.42 4.87 38.50
N LEU A 24 35.59 4.98 39.13
CA LEU A 24 36.02 5.99 40.08
C LEU A 24 36.24 7.34 39.36
N ILE A 25 35.62 8.40 39.89
CA ILE A 25 35.82 9.79 39.45
C ILE A 25 37.05 10.35 40.18
N ALA A 26 38.02 10.89 39.46
CA ALA A 26 39.08 11.74 39.99
C ALA A 26 39.11 13.08 39.21
N PRO A 27 39.19 14.24 39.89
CA PRO A 27 39.15 15.55 39.23
C PRO A 27 40.56 16.08 38.97
N LEU A 28 40.79 16.72 37.82
CA LEU A 28 41.98 17.55 37.52
C LEU A 28 41.63 18.51 36.34
N PRO A 29 42.38 19.61 36.12
CA PRO A 29 41.94 20.97 36.42
C PRO A 29 41.53 21.81 35.19
N HIS A 30 40.96 22.97 35.49
CA HIS A 30 40.52 24.02 34.58
C HIS A 30 41.55 24.42 33.51
N LEU A 31 41.13 24.36 32.24
CA LEU A 31 41.66 25.18 31.16
C LEU A 31 40.50 25.98 30.55
N THR A 32 40.55 27.29 30.76
CA THR A 32 39.66 28.27 30.15
C THR A 32 40.17 28.57 28.74
N VAL A 33 39.39 28.26 27.71
CA VAL A 33 39.60 28.79 26.35
C VAL A 33 38.24 29.09 25.72
N GLY A 34 38.01 30.38 25.42
CA GLY A 34 37.19 30.90 24.32
C GLY A 34 35.70 30.55 24.29
N GLN A 35 34.84 31.48 24.69
CA GLN A 35 33.43 31.50 24.29
C GLN A 35 33.32 31.56 22.77
N ALA A 36 32.91 30.44 22.16
CA ALA A 36 32.25 30.43 20.86
C ALA A 36 30.77 30.14 21.09
N HIS A 37 29.94 31.07 20.65
CA HIS A 37 28.49 31.01 20.72
C HIS A 37 28.02 29.79 19.89
N ILE A 38 27.72 28.66 20.55
CA ILE A 38 27.03 27.54 19.89
C ILE A 38 25.57 27.90 19.84
N GLN A 39 25.15 28.35 18.66
CA GLN A 39 23.76 28.42 18.26
C GLN A 39 23.28 26.97 18.12
N SER A 40 22.37 26.59 19.00
CA SER A 40 21.70 25.28 19.02
C SER A 40 20.79 25.16 17.80
N ASP A 41 21.34 24.73 16.68
CA ASP A 41 20.56 24.39 15.50
C ASP A 41 19.80 23.10 15.79
N HIS A 42 18.47 23.23 15.90
CA HIS A 42 17.58 22.11 16.11
C HIS A 42 17.67 21.17 14.90
N GLY A 43 17.87 19.88 15.19
CA GLY A 43 18.15 18.84 14.20
C GLY A 43 17.24 18.91 12.98
N ALA A 44 17.85 19.21 11.85
CA ALA A 44 17.26 19.06 10.53
C ALA A 44 16.81 17.61 10.35
N SER A 45 15.49 17.42 10.31
CA SER A 45 14.90 16.18 9.80
C SER A 45 15.20 16.16 8.30
N VAL A 46 16.19 15.36 7.90
CA VAL A 46 16.59 15.22 6.49
C VAL A 46 15.49 14.48 5.76
N ASP A 47 14.80 15.17 4.86
CA ASP A 47 13.72 14.59 4.07
C ASP A 47 14.32 13.70 2.98
N LEU A 48 14.34 12.39 3.22
CA LEU A 48 14.94 11.38 2.36
C LEU A 48 14.23 11.22 1.00
N LEU A 49 13.10 11.91 0.81
CA LEU A 49 12.19 11.76 -0.32
C LEU A 49 11.96 13.13 -0.94
N ALA A 50 12.87 13.54 -1.82
CA ALA A 50 12.62 14.70 -2.67
C ALA A 50 11.52 14.34 -3.69
N THR A 51 10.28 14.73 -3.40
CA THR A 51 9.20 14.70 -4.40
C THR A 51 9.48 15.75 -5.46
N ALA A 52 9.54 15.35 -6.73
CA ALA A 52 9.64 16.29 -7.84
C ALA A 52 8.47 17.28 -7.81
N THR A 53 8.70 18.53 -8.21
CA THR A 53 7.64 19.54 -8.37
C THR A 53 6.78 19.16 -9.57
N HIS A 54 5.59 18.65 -9.32
CA HIS A 54 4.67 18.20 -10.37
C HIS A 54 3.69 19.31 -10.76
N ALA A 55 3.28 19.31 -12.04
CA ALA A 55 2.20 20.17 -12.49
C ALA A 55 0.91 19.89 -11.69
N PRO A 56 0.13 20.92 -11.34
CA PRO A 56 -1.10 20.72 -10.58
C PRO A 56 -2.09 19.83 -11.33
N ALA A 57 -2.88 19.06 -10.60
CA ALA A 57 -3.95 18.26 -11.19
C ALA A 57 -4.96 19.16 -11.95
N PRO A 58 -5.56 18.68 -13.06
CA PRO A 58 -6.59 19.42 -13.76
C PRO A 58 -7.78 19.78 -12.85
N LYS A 59 -8.40 20.94 -13.07
CA LYS A 59 -9.54 21.41 -12.26
C LYS A 59 -10.68 20.39 -12.18
N ASP A 60 -10.98 19.74 -13.29
CA ASP A 60 -12.04 18.74 -13.37
C ASP A 60 -11.72 17.47 -12.55
N ALA A 61 -10.43 17.09 -12.47
CA ALA A 61 -9.97 15.99 -11.63
C ALA A 61 -10.14 16.36 -10.14
N ILE A 62 -9.79 17.59 -9.78
CA ILE A 62 -9.95 18.14 -8.43
C ILE A 62 -11.43 18.17 -8.04
N GLN A 63 -12.30 18.65 -8.93
CA GLN A 63 -13.74 18.69 -8.69
C GLN A 63 -14.31 17.28 -8.49
N PHE A 64 -13.92 16.32 -9.32
CA PHE A 64 -14.36 14.94 -9.19
C PHE A 64 -13.90 14.31 -7.87
N ALA A 65 -12.62 14.47 -7.49
CA ALA A 65 -12.12 14.01 -6.20
C ALA A 65 -12.92 14.61 -5.04
N ASN A 66 -13.15 15.93 -5.04
CA ASN A 66 -13.94 16.60 -4.00
C ASN A 66 -15.37 16.05 -3.88
N GLN A 67 -16.02 15.73 -5.00
CA GLN A 67 -17.34 15.10 -5.00
C GLN A 67 -17.29 13.70 -4.36
N LEU A 68 -16.27 12.90 -4.68
CA LEU A 68 -16.10 11.58 -4.09
C LEU A 68 -15.82 11.66 -2.58
N ILE A 69 -14.92 12.57 -2.17
CA ILE A 69 -14.60 12.81 -0.76
C ILE A 69 -15.86 13.17 0.02
N HIS A 70 -16.65 14.12 -0.50
CA HIS A 70 -17.90 14.54 0.12
C HIS A 70 -18.87 13.35 0.29
N LYS A 71 -19.09 12.57 -0.77
CA LYS A 71 -20.00 11.41 -0.75
C LYS A 71 -19.56 10.31 0.21
N LEU A 72 -18.28 9.95 0.18
CA LEU A 72 -17.73 8.89 1.03
C LEU A 72 -17.69 9.29 2.50
N SER A 73 -17.42 10.57 2.81
CA SER A 73 -17.29 11.06 4.19
C SER A 73 -18.54 10.97 5.06
N GLY A 74 -19.69 10.61 4.47
CA GLY A 74 -20.95 10.42 5.19
C GLY A 74 -20.97 9.20 6.11
N ASP A 75 -20.21 8.15 5.78
CA ASP A 75 -20.27 6.87 6.46
C ASP A 75 -18.90 6.37 6.92
N LYS A 76 -18.89 5.49 7.93
CA LYS A 76 -17.67 4.76 8.31
C LYS A 76 -17.24 3.84 7.15
N PRO A 77 -15.93 3.65 6.93
CA PRO A 77 -14.78 4.13 7.72
C PRO A 77 -14.27 5.54 7.35
N PHE A 78 -14.97 6.30 6.52
CA PHE A 78 -14.46 7.53 5.89
C PHE A 78 -14.82 8.83 6.60
N THR A 79 -15.43 8.78 7.79
CA THR A 79 -15.90 9.98 8.49
C THR A 79 -14.81 11.03 8.73
N ASN A 80 -13.55 10.60 8.89
CA ASN A 80 -12.40 11.50 9.08
C ASN A 80 -11.99 12.27 7.82
N TRP A 81 -12.58 11.94 6.67
CA TRP A 81 -12.35 12.67 5.42
C TRP A 81 -13.08 14.02 5.39
N LYS A 82 -14.10 14.19 6.26
CA LYS A 82 -14.87 15.42 6.32
C LYS A 82 -13.98 16.58 6.76
N GLY A 83 -13.73 17.51 5.84
CA GLY A 83 -12.87 18.66 6.09
C GLY A 83 -11.38 18.34 6.11
N ALA A 84 -10.98 17.16 5.60
CA ALA A 84 -9.58 16.84 5.41
C ALA A 84 -8.97 17.67 4.26
N ASP A 85 -7.74 18.12 4.44
CA ASP A 85 -6.92 18.65 3.36
C ASP A 85 -6.53 17.50 2.43
N HIS A 86 -6.21 17.80 1.17
CA HIS A 86 -5.81 16.76 0.23
C HIS A 86 -4.74 17.23 -0.76
N GLU A 87 -3.87 16.30 -1.12
CA GLU A 87 -2.74 16.51 -2.00
C GLU A 87 -2.85 15.59 -3.22
N PHE A 88 -2.58 16.13 -4.42
CA PHE A 88 -2.57 15.37 -5.67
C PHE A 88 -1.16 15.05 -6.11
N GLN A 89 -0.85 13.76 -6.23
CA GLN A 89 0.42 13.26 -6.74
C GLN A 89 0.18 12.48 -8.04
N PRO A 90 0.80 12.85 -9.16
CA PRO A 90 0.62 12.10 -10.40
C PRO A 90 1.29 10.73 -10.30
N LEU A 91 0.60 9.69 -10.78
CA LEU A 91 1.04 8.29 -10.65
C LEU A 91 2.01 7.83 -11.77
N GLY A 92 2.55 8.78 -12.53
CA GLY A 92 3.55 8.54 -13.57
C GLY A 92 3.13 9.03 -14.96
N PRO A 93 4.10 9.12 -15.88
CA PRO A 93 3.88 9.65 -17.22
C PRO A 93 2.91 8.77 -18.03
N GLY A 94 1.97 9.39 -18.73
CA GLY A 94 1.05 8.72 -19.67
C GLY A 94 -0.15 8.01 -19.03
N LEU A 95 -0.21 7.89 -17.70
CA LEU A 95 -1.36 7.27 -17.02
C LEU A 95 -2.54 8.22 -16.85
N HIS A 96 -2.29 9.53 -16.86
CA HIS A 96 -3.29 10.55 -16.54
C HIS A 96 -4.09 10.18 -15.29
N ALA A 97 -3.37 9.76 -14.24
CA ALA A 97 -3.92 9.29 -12.98
C ALA A 97 -3.21 9.97 -11.81
N TRP A 98 -3.95 10.14 -10.72
CA TRP A 98 -3.50 10.80 -9.50
C TRP A 98 -3.81 9.96 -8.28
N LEU A 99 -2.84 9.87 -7.38
CA LEU A 99 -3.05 9.57 -5.98
C LEU A 99 -3.49 10.86 -5.30
N VAL A 100 -4.64 10.81 -4.64
CA VAL A 100 -5.14 11.89 -3.80
C VAL A 100 -5.01 11.44 -2.36
N THR A 101 -4.05 11.97 -1.63
CA THR A 101 -3.87 11.63 -0.21
C THR A 101 -4.62 12.66 0.64
N LEU A 102 -5.44 12.18 1.58
CA LEU A 102 -6.20 13.03 2.49
C LEU A 102 -5.49 13.12 3.84
N TYR A 103 -5.46 14.31 4.42
CA TYR A 103 -4.80 14.60 5.67
C TYR A 103 -5.73 15.29 6.66
N GLN A 104 -5.62 14.90 7.93
CA GLN A 104 -6.18 15.63 9.05
C GLN A 104 -5.07 15.89 10.05
N ASN A 105 -4.83 17.16 10.39
CA ASN A 105 -3.72 17.56 11.26
C ASN A 105 -2.37 16.96 10.82
N ASN A 106 -2.09 17.06 9.51
CA ASN A 106 -0.86 16.53 8.89
C ASN A 106 -0.66 15.00 9.01
N THR A 107 -1.71 14.26 9.37
CA THR A 107 -1.71 12.80 9.43
C THR A 107 -2.59 12.25 8.30
N PRO A 108 -2.13 11.27 7.50
CA PRO A 108 -2.97 10.64 6.51
C PRO A 108 -4.23 10.04 7.15
N VAL A 109 -5.39 10.24 6.52
CA VAL A 109 -6.68 9.65 6.96
C VAL A 109 -7.37 8.83 5.86
N GLY A 110 -6.78 8.81 4.67
CA GLY A 110 -7.19 7.97 3.56
C GLY A 110 -6.61 8.46 2.24
N TYR A 111 -7.04 7.82 1.16
CA TYR A 111 -6.65 8.21 -0.18
C TYR A 111 -7.70 7.82 -1.23
N LEU A 112 -7.58 8.44 -2.41
CA LEU A 112 -8.24 8.04 -3.65
C LEU A 112 -7.18 7.78 -4.73
N ILE A 113 -7.51 6.91 -5.66
CA ILE A 113 -6.85 6.85 -6.97
C ILE A 113 -7.90 7.16 -8.02
N ILE A 114 -7.70 8.26 -8.74
CA ILE A 114 -8.52 8.64 -9.88
C ILE A 114 -7.69 8.62 -11.15
N GLY A 115 -8.29 8.20 -12.26
CA GLY A 115 -7.63 8.15 -13.56
C GLY A 115 -8.51 8.69 -14.67
N ALA A 116 -7.91 9.18 -15.76
CA ALA A 116 -8.64 9.55 -16.96
C ALA A 116 -9.40 8.34 -17.51
N HIS A 117 -10.67 8.54 -17.86
CA HIS A 117 -11.49 7.49 -18.45
C HIS A 117 -11.42 7.57 -19.99
N PRO A 118 -11.34 6.44 -20.74
CA PRO A 118 -11.19 6.45 -22.19
C PRO A 118 -12.32 7.16 -22.95
N SER A 119 -13.53 7.23 -22.38
CA SER A 119 -14.65 7.98 -22.96
C SER A 119 -14.67 9.47 -22.57
N GLY A 120 -13.60 9.97 -21.95
CA GLY A 120 -13.53 11.30 -21.35
C GLY A 120 -13.90 11.31 -19.86
N GLY A 121 -13.48 12.38 -19.18
CA GLY A 121 -13.66 12.54 -17.73
C GLY A 121 -12.69 11.70 -16.90
N TYR A 122 -13.06 11.45 -15.65
CA TYR A 122 -12.25 10.71 -14.67
C TYR A 122 -13.04 9.56 -14.08
N ALA A 123 -12.33 8.54 -13.62
CA ALA A 123 -12.87 7.35 -12.99
C ALA A 123 -12.25 7.15 -11.61
N LEU A 124 -13.05 6.67 -10.65
CA LEU A 124 -12.59 6.22 -9.34
C LEU A 124 -12.08 4.78 -9.45
N ILE A 125 -10.77 4.58 -9.34
CA ILE A 125 -10.15 3.26 -9.48
C ILE A 125 -10.14 2.53 -8.14
N GLU A 126 -9.78 3.27 -7.10
CA GLU A 126 -9.53 2.72 -5.78
C GLU A 126 -9.64 3.81 -4.72
N TYR A 127 -9.99 3.42 -3.51
CA TYR A 127 -9.92 4.30 -2.35
C TYR A 127 -9.65 3.51 -1.07
N GLY A 128 -9.12 4.15 -0.04
CA GLY A 128 -8.86 3.50 1.24
C GLY A 128 -8.89 4.47 2.41
N ALA A 129 -9.32 4.01 3.57
CA ALA A 129 -9.35 4.81 4.79
C ALA A 129 -8.17 4.47 5.70
N GLY A 130 -7.90 5.35 6.68
CA GLY A 130 -6.90 5.09 7.71
C GLY A 130 -5.57 5.79 7.44
N SER A 131 -4.62 5.56 8.35
CA SER A 131 -3.34 6.27 8.38
C SER A 131 -2.22 5.63 7.58
N GLU A 132 -2.49 4.49 6.93
CA GLU A 132 -1.56 3.77 6.07
C GLU A 132 -1.95 4.04 4.61
N PRO A 133 -1.33 5.02 3.93
CA PRO A 133 -1.61 5.31 2.52
C PRO A 133 -1.09 4.17 1.63
N LEU A 134 -1.51 4.15 0.35
CA LEU A 134 -1.00 3.14 -0.59
C LEU A 134 0.53 3.16 -0.71
N PHE A 135 1.13 4.35 -0.77
CA PHE A 135 2.58 4.55 -0.74
C PHE A 135 3.00 4.96 0.68
N ASP A 136 3.14 3.99 1.57
CA ASP A 136 3.50 4.23 2.97
C ASP A 136 5.00 4.52 3.12
N THR A 137 5.31 5.81 3.09
CA THR A 137 6.66 6.34 3.32
C THR A 137 7.21 5.96 4.71
N ALA A 138 6.37 5.83 5.73
CA ALA A 138 6.82 5.44 7.06
C ALA A 138 7.19 3.95 7.10
N ALA A 139 6.41 3.09 6.44
CA ALA A 139 6.76 1.68 6.25
C ALA A 139 8.09 1.55 5.50
N LEU A 140 8.25 2.27 4.38
CA LEU A 140 9.50 2.27 3.61
C LEU A 140 10.71 2.73 4.43
N LYS A 141 10.59 3.85 5.16
CA LYS A 141 11.68 4.36 6.03
C LYS A 141 12.06 3.34 7.10
N ARG A 142 11.09 2.65 7.71
CA ARG A 142 11.35 1.57 8.68
C ARG A 142 12.05 0.37 8.05
N ALA A 143 11.58 -0.09 6.90
CA ALA A 143 12.18 -1.22 6.17
C ALA A 143 13.64 -0.91 5.80
N LEU A 144 13.89 0.25 5.20
CA LEU A 144 15.25 0.68 4.85
C LEU A 144 16.14 0.81 6.08
N ALA A 145 15.65 1.38 7.19
CA ALA A 145 16.42 1.51 8.42
C ALA A 145 16.72 0.15 9.09
N ALA A 146 15.85 -0.85 8.93
CA ALA A 146 16.07 -2.19 9.49
C ALA A 146 17.15 -2.99 8.74
N GLU A 147 17.34 -2.68 7.45
CA GLU A 147 18.30 -3.39 6.59
C GLU A 147 19.70 -2.77 6.59
N HIS A 148 19.83 -1.53 7.06
CA HIS A 148 21.08 -0.79 7.04
C HIS A 148 21.61 -0.59 8.47
N SER A 149 22.89 -0.86 8.68
CA SER A 149 23.52 -0.58 9.98
C SER A 149 23.61 0.93 10.21
N ALA A 150 23.77 1.37 11.47
CA ALA A 150 23.90 2.80 11.80
C ALA A 150 25.04 3.52 11.03
N SER A 151 26.05 2.76 10.59
CA SER A 151 27.17 3.21 9.77
C SER A 151 26.83 3.43 8.28
N ASP A 152 25.71 2.90 7.79
CA ASP A 152 25.26 2.96 6.39
C ASP A 152 24.28 4.11 6.10
N ARG A 153 24.09 5.03 7.05
CA ARG A 153 23.16 6.17 6.89
C ARG A 153 23.53 7.10 5.72
N LEU A 154 24.81 7.16 5.35
CA LEU A 154 25.25 7.89 4.15
C LEU A 154 24.85 7.18 2.85
N ALA A 155 24.75 5.84 2.86
CA ALA A 155 24.28 5.05 1.71
C ALA A 155 22.77 5.25 1.48
N LEU A 156 22.00 5.54 2.54
CA LEU A 156 20.58 5.91 2.40
C LEU A 156 20.39 7.25 1.66
N GLN A 157 21.37 8.17 1.72
CA GLN A 157 21.32 9.46 1.03
C GLN A 157 21.61 9.35 -0.47
N SER A 158 22.25 8.26 -0.91
CA SER A 158 22.47 7.98 -2.34
C SER A 158 21.30 7.23 -2.99
N LEU A 159 20.25 6.91 -2.24
CA LEU A 159 19.08 6.25 -2.79
C LEU A 159 18.20 7.23 -3.56
N GLU A 160 17.83 6.83 -4.77
CA GLU A 160 16.74 7.44 -5.52
C GLU A 160 15.53 6.51 -5.40
N ILE A 161 14.42 7.05 -4.88
CA ILE A 161 13.19 6.31 -4.61
C ILE A 161 12.11 6.82 -5.56
N GLN A 162 11.46 5.91 -6.27
CA GLN A 162 10.41 6.21 -7.23
C GLN A 162 9.14 5.44 -6.84
N GLN A 163 8.01 6.15 -6.83
CA GLN A 163 6.70 5.54 -6.78
C GLN A 163 6.35 4.99 -8.16
N LEU A 164 5.99 3.72 -8.21
CA LEU A 164 5.60 3.06 -9.43
C LEU A 164 4.17 2.56 -9.30
N TYR A 165 3.32 2.94 -10.26
CA TYR A 165 1.93 2.50 -10.28
C TYR A 165 1.54 2.10 -11.70
N ALA A 166 0.93 0.93 -11.85
CA ALA A 166 0.37 0.47 -13.11
C ALA A 166 -0.97 -0.27 -12.90
N GLY A 167 -1.59 -0.07 -11.73
CA GLY A 167 -2.91 -0.59 -11.37
C GLY A 167 -2.99 -0.93 -9.89
N PRO A 168 -4.20 -1.23 -9.36
CA PRO A 168 -4.40 -1.50 -7.93
C PRO A 168 -3.53 -2.63 -7.38
N LEU A 169 -3.14 -3.60 -8.20
CA LEU A 169 -2.33 -4.74 -7.76
C LEU A 169 -0.87 -4.65 -8.20
N LEU A 170 -0.46 -3.47 -8.66
CA LEU A 170 0.83 -3.19 -9.25
C LEU A 170 1.27 -1.78 -8.84
N ALA A 171 1.48 -1.63 -7.53
CA ALA A 171 1.96 -0.43 -6.87
C ALA A 171 3.22 -0.77 -6.07
N GLU A 172 4.35 -0.18 -6.43
CA GLU A 172 5.67 -0.59 -5.91
C GLU A 172 6.57 0.61 -5.67
N TRP A 173 7.47 0.50 -4.71
CA TRP A 173 8.64 1.36 -4.58
C TRP A 173 9.76 0.80 -5.42
N ARG A 174 10.33 1.62 -6.30
CA ARG A 174 11.61 1.34 -6.95
C ARG A 174 12.71 2.14 -6.27
N ILE A 175 13.70 1.43 -5.77
CA ILE A 175 14.86 2.00 -5.07
C ILE A 175 16.09 1.79 -5.93
N ILE A 176 16.82 2.87 -6.21
CA ILE A 176 18.03 2.86 -7.03
C ILE A 176 19.18 3.39 -6.19
N ASN A 177 20.23 2.60 -5.96
CA ASN A 177 21.44 3.12 -5.34
C ASN A 177 22.30 3.90 -6.35
N ARG A 178 22.50 5.21 -6.13
CA ARG A 178 23.31 6.06 -7.01
C ARG A 178 24.80 6.06 -6.70
N ALA A 179 25.24 5.49 -5.56
CA ALA A 179 26.66 5.40 -5.24
C ALA A 179 27.43 4.55 -6.25
N ASP A 180 26.78 3.55 -6.85
CA ASP A 180 27.38 2.64 -7.85
C ASP A 180 27.62 3.31 -9.22
N LYS A 181 27.05 4.51 -9.47
CA LYS A 181 27.28 5.24 -10.74
C LYS A 181 28.64 5.95 -10.81
N SER A 182 29.30 6.22 -9.68
CA SER A 182 30.51 7.06 -9.62
C SER A 182 31.82 6.27 -9.62
N ILE A 183 31.76 4.96 -9.34
CA ILE A 183 32.91 4.06 -9.40
C ILE A 183 32.82 3.38 -10.76
N GLY A 184 33.72 3.71 -11.69
CA GLY A 184 33.76 3.12 -13.04
C GLY A 184 34.12 1.63 -13.06
N MET A 185 33.49 0.81 -12.21
CA MET A 185 33.53 -0.63 -12.25
C MET A 185 32.73 -1.09 -13.47
N HIS A 186 33.37 -1.91 -14.29
CA HIS A 186 32.72 -2.62 -15.37
C HIS A 186 31.67 -3.57 -14.78
N ALA A 187 30.43 -3.11 -14.88
CA ALA A 187 29.14 -3.80 -14.80
C ALA A 187 29.08 -5.13 -15.56
N ALA A 188 29.87 -6.12 -15.15
CA ALA A 188 29.76 -7.49 -15.66
C ALA A 188 28.73 -8.32 -14.87
N ASN A 189 28.06 -7.74 -13.87
CA ASN A 189 26.83 -8.25 -13.24
C ASN A 189 26.05 -7.12 -12.49
N ASP A 190 26.27 -5.84 -12.84
CA ASP A 190 25.60 -4.69 -12.22
C ASP A 190 24.14 -4.58 -12.69
N ALA A 191 23.28 -5.33 -12.02
CA ALA A 191 22.15 -4.64 -11.43
C ALA A 191 22.75 -3.52 -10.56
N LEU A 192 22.57 -2.24 -10.93
CA LEU A 192 22.40 -1.19 -9.92
C LEU A 192 21.59 -1.83 -8.79
N ALA A 193 21.95 -1.69 -7.51
CA ALA A 193 21.18 -2.31 -6.42
C ALA A 193 19.72 -1.78 -6.45
N LEU A 194 18.93 -2.39 -7.32
CA LEU A 194 17.65 -1.96 -7.83
C LEU A 194 16.69 -2.89 -7.13
N GLN A 195 16.01 -2.35 -6.15
CA GLN A 195 15.08 -3.10 -5.34
C GLN A 195 13.67 -2.63 -5.64
N TYR A 196 12.78 -3.61 -5.74
CA TYR A 196 11.35 -3.38 -5.81
C TYR A 196 10.74 -3.81 -4.49
N ARG A 197 9.83 -3.00 -3.96
CA ARG A 197 9.11 -3.28 -2.72
C ARG A 197 7.64 -2.98 -2.89
N ASP A 198 6.79 -3.70 -2.19
CA ASP A 198 5.37 -3.39 -2.16
C ASP A 198 5.15 -1.95 -1.64
N ALA A 199 4.30 -1.19 -2.32
CA ALA A 199 4.10 0.23 -2.00
C ALA A 199 3.58 0.45 -0.56
N ARG A 200 2.83 -0.51 -0.02
CA ARG A 200 2.06 -0.35 1.22
C ARG A 200 2.82 -0.82 2.44
N ASN A 201 3.47 -1.98 2.38
CA ASN A 201 4.19 -2.53 3.54
C ASN A 201 5.71 -2.50 3.40
N ALA A 202 6.24 -2.15 2.22
CA ALA A 202 7.66 -2.14 1.89
C ALA A 202 8.34 -3.51 1.98
N ASP A 203 7.58 -4.60 1.87
CA ASP A 203 8.13 -5.94 1.74
C ASP A 203 8.90 -6.07 0.42
N PRO A 204 10.06 -6.75 0.42
CA PRO A 204 10.85 -6.97 -0.79
C PRO A 204 10.09 -7.84 -1.79
N LEU A 205 10.05 -7.40 -3.05
CA LEU A 205 9.45 -8.13 -4.15
C LEU A 205 10.54 -8.76 -5.03
N PRO A 206 10.31 -9.97 -5.59
CA PRO A 206 11.24 -10.63 -6.50
C PRO A 206 11.16 -10.04 -7.93
N ASP A 207 10.91 -8.73 -8.03
CA ASP A 207 10.76 -8.00 -9.28
C ASP A 207 12.09 -7.39 -9.76
N ASN A 208 12.12 -7.04 -11.04
CA ASN A 208 13.22 -6.32 -11.67
C ASN A 208 12.67 -5.46 -12.81
N GLU A 209 13.53 -4.64 -13.42
CA GLU A 209 13.12 -3.74 -14.51
C GLU A 209 12.48 -4.48 -15.68
N SER A 210 12.97 -5.67 -16.05
CA SER A 210 12.39 -6.45 -17.15
C SER A 210 10.97 -6.93 -16.83
N ILE A 211 10.76 -7.45 -15.61
CA ILE A 211 9.45 -7.89 -15.14
C ILE A 211 8.50 -6.69 -15.05
N TRP A 212 8.96 -5.57 -14.49
CA TRP A 212 8.19 -4.34 -14.36
C TRP A 212 7.77 -3.75 -15.71
N GLN A 213 8.70 -3.66 -16.68
CA GLN A 213 8.39 -3.17 -18.03
C GLN A 213 7.39 -4.07 -18.75
N LYS A 214 7.50 -5.39 -18.59
CA LYS A 214 6.52 -6.33 -19.11
C LYS A 214 5.14 -6.10 -18.49
N MET A 215 5.04 -6.00 -17.17
CA MET A 215 3.77 -5.75 -16.49
C MET A 215 3.15 -4.40 -16.89
N ARG A 216 3.97 -3.36 -17.06
CA ARG A 216 3.53 -2.02 -17.52
C ARG A 216 3.08 -1.95 -18.97
N SER A 217 3.60 -2.82 -19.82
CA SER A 217 3.26 -2.83 -21.26
C SER A 217 1.79 -3.16 -21.53
N VAL A 218 1.08 -3.71 -20.55
CA VAL A 218 -0.36 -3.94 -20.62
C VAL A 218 -1.07 -2.61 -20.38
N PRO A 219 -1.76 -2.03 -21.38
CA PRO A 219 -2.46 -0.77 -21.18
C PRO A 219 -3.54 -0.89 -20.11
N ILE A 220 -3.61 0.08 -19.20
CA ILE A 220 -4.72 0.17 -18.24
C ILE A 220 -5.99 0.49 -19.03
N LYS A 221 -6.84 -0.52 -19.22
CA LYS A 221 -8.16 -0.36 -19.81
C LYS A 221 -9.21 -0.39 -18.72
N LEU A 222 -9.66 0.78 -18.26
CA LEU A 222 -10.70 0.90 -17.25
C LEU A 222 -12.04 0.30 -17.72
N SER A 223 -12.78 -0.30 -16.79
CA SER A 223 -14.11 -0.87 -17.05
C SER A 223 -15.14 0.22 -17.32
N ALA A 224 -16.14 -0.10 -18.15
CA ALA A 224 -17.28 0.77 -18.39
C ALA A 224 -18.24 0.87 -17.18
N LEU A 225 -18.16 -0.06 -16.23
CA LEU A 225 -19.00 -0.09 -15.02
C LEU A 225 -18.40 0.66 -13.83
N ILE A 226 -17.25 1.31 -14.01
CA ILE A 226 -16.58 2.07 -12.96
C ILE A 226 -17.30 3.41 -12.68
N ILE A 227 -17.14 3.96 -11.47
CA ILE A 227 -17.68 5.28 -11.15
C ILE A 227 -16.89 6.35 -11.87
N THR A 228 -17.60 7.19 -12.63
CA THR A 228 -17.00 8.26 -13.42
C THR A 228 -17.53 9.64 -13.05
N SER A 229 -16.79 10.68 -13.42
CA SER A 229 -17.22 12.08 -13.29
C SER A 229 -18.49 12.41 -14.08
N GLY A 230 -18.84 11.59 -15.08
CA GLY A 230 -20.09 11.70 -15.83
C GLY A 230 -21.32 11.20 -15.06
N GLN A 231 -21.14 10.65 -13.85
CA GLN A 231 -22.21 10.12 -13.00
C GLN A 231 -22.30 10.89 -11.66
N PRO A 232 -22.63 12.20 -11.69
CA PRO A 232 -22.62 13.02 -10.49
C PRO A 232 -23.65 12.59 -9.43
N GLN A 233 -24.71 11.86 -9.82
CA GLN A 233 -25.74 11.36 -8.90
C GLN A 233 -25.39 10.00 -8.26
N ALA A 234 -24.33 9.31 -8.72
CA ALA A 234 -23.95 8.03 -8.12
C ALA A 234 -23.52 8.23 -6.67
N ALA A 235 -24.00 7.38 -5.76
CA ALA A 235 -23.69 7.47 -4.34
C ALA A 235 -23.23 6.09 -3.81
N PRO A 236 -22.28 6.07 -2.87
CA PRO A 236 -21.91 4.83 -2.20
C PRO A 236 -22.98 4.43 -1.20
N ASP A 237 -23.29 3.13 -1.13
CA ASP A 237 -24.00 2.55 0.02
C ASP A 237 -23.00 2.35 1.18
N PRO A 238 -23.44 2.20 2.43
CA PRO A 238 -22.55 1.80 3.52
C PRO A 238 -21.82 0.48 3.19
N PRO A 239 -20.52 0.35 3.54
CA PRO A 239 -19.78 -0.89 3.28
C PRO A 239 -20.45 -2.11 3.94
N THR A 240 -20.58 -3.20 3.18
CA THR A 240 -20.97 -4.51 3.70
C THR A 240 -19.72 -5.26 4.15
N ILE A 241 -19.62 -5.56 5.45
CA ILE A 241 -18.53 -6.34 6.05
C ILE A 241 -19.07 -7.73 6.38
N THR A 242 -18.40 -8.78 5.91
CA THR A 242 -18.85 -10.18 6.05
C THR A 242 -17.98 -11.00 6.99
N ALA A 243 -16.76 -10.55 7.28
CA ALA A 243 -15.82 -11.15 8.23
C ALA A 243 -14.85 -10.09 8.78
N GLU A 244 -14.07 -10.46 9.79
CA GLU A 244 -12.88 -9.70 10.17
C GLU A 244 -11.80 -9.82 9.06
N SER A 245 -10.94 -8.80 8.97
CA SER A 245 -9.74 -8.89 8.12
C SER A 245 -8.81 -9.98 8.65
N PHE A 246 -8.13 -10.68 7.75
CA PHE A 246 -7.27 -11.83 8.03
C PHE A 246 -6.04 -11.83 7.12
N ASP A 247 -5.01 -12.61 7.43
CA ASP A 247 -3.88 -12.81 6.52
C ASP A 247 -4.08 -14.11 5.72
N PRO A 248 -4.21 -14.05 4.38
CA PRO A 248 -4.29 -15.26 3.55
C PRO A 248 -3.09 -16.20 3.66
N ASN A 249 -1.95 -15.75 4.18
CA ASN A 249 -0.75 -16.55 4.39
C ASN A 249 -0.80 -17.38 5.68
N ASP A 250 -1.69 -17.05 6.63
CA ASP A 250 -1.85 -17.82 7.88
C ASP A 250 -2.36 -19.25 7.62
N ASN A 251 -3.08 -19.45 6.52
CA ASN A 251 -3.58 -20.77 6.11
C ASN A 251 -3.51 -20.95 4.60
N LEU A 252 -2.49 -21.64 4.10
CA LEU A 252 -2.26 -21.84 2.67
C LEU A 252 -3.15 -22.91 2.01
N LEU A 253 -4.08 -23.54 2.74
CA LEU A 253 -4.95 -24.59 2.18
C LEU A 253 -5.87 -24.07 1.07
N TRP A 254 -6.13 -22.76 0.99
CA TRP A 254 -6.90 -22.19 -0.12
C TRP A 254 -6.24 -22.42 -1.49
N LEU A 255 -4.92 -22.66 -1.55
CA LEU A 255 -4.21 -22.97 -2.80
C LEU A 255 -4.70 -24.27 -3.43
N THR A 256 -5.33 -25.17 -2.67
CA THR A 256 -5.91 -26.42 -3.18
C THR A 256 -7.36 -26.26 -3.64
N ASN A 257 -7.99 -25.11 -3.41
CA ASN A 257 -9.36 -24.85 -3.80
C ASN A 257 -9.45 -24.51 -5.30
N ASP A 258 -10.59 -24.82 -5.90
CA ASP A 258 -10.91 -24.36 -7.24
C ASP A 258 -11.09 -22.84 -7.27
N LYS A 259 -10.64 -22.24 -8.38
CA LYS A 259 -10.86 -20.82 -8.64
C LYS A 259 -12.35 -20.54 -8.87
N LEU A 260 -12.84 -19.47 -8.25
CA LEU A 260 -14.20 -18.98 -8.40
C LEU A 260 -14.28 -18.05 -9.62
N LYS A 261 -15.30 -18.26 -10.46
CA LYS A 261 -15.63 -17.37 -11.58
C LYS A 261 -16.75 -16.42 -11.14
N LEU A 262 -16.38 -15.22 -10.73
CA LEU A 262 -17.31 -14.25 -10.17
C LEU A 262 -17.61 -13.12 -11.16
N THR A 263 -18.85 -12.64 -11.13
CA THR A 263 -19.31 -11.37 -11.69
C THR A 263 -19.61 -10.43 -10.52
N PRO A 264 -19.83 -9.11 -10.73
CA PRO A 264 -20.26 -8.23 -9.64
C PRO A 264 -21.47 -8.77 -8.87
N SER A 265 -22.49 -9.26 -9.60
CA SER A 265 -23.71 -9.82 -9.01
C SER A 265 -23.51 -11.14 -8.27
N SER A 266 -22.66 -12.05 -8.77
CA SER A 266 -22.40 -13.32 -8.08
C SER A 266 -21.42 -13.15 -6.91
N PHE A 267 -20.51 -12.18 -6.98
CA PHE A 267 -19.53 -11.91 -5.93
C PHE A 267 -20.20 -11.60 -4.59
N ALA A 268 -21.18 -10.68 -4.55
CA ALA A 268 -21.83 -10.29 -3.31
C ALA A 268 -22.58 -11.47 -2.65
N LYS A 269 -23.13 -12.37 -3.47
CA LYS A 269 -23.76 -13.61 -2.97
C LYS A 269 -22.72 -14.56 -2.40
N GLU A 270 -21.66 -14.81 -3.15
CA GLU A 270 -20.58 -15.73 -2.78
C GLU A 270 -19.90 -15.30 -1.48
N LEU A 271 -19.55 -14.02 -1.36
CA LEU A 271 -18.89 -13.50 -0.18
C LEU A 271 -19.78 -13.57 1.07
N ARG A 272 -21.09 -13.32 0.96
CA ARG A 272 -22.02 -13.46 2.10
C ARG A 272 -22.16 -14.91 2.56
N GLN A 273 -22.08 -15.86 1.62
CA GLN A 273 -22.14 -17.29 1.88
C GLN A 273 -20.86 -17.79 2.57
N HIS A 274 -19.70 -17.46 2.02
CA HIS A 274 -18.39 -17.93 2.51
C HIS A 274 -17.79 -17.05 3.62
N LYS A 275 -18.38 -15.88 3.90
CA LYS A 275 -17.93 -14.84 4.84
C LYS A 275 -16.63 -14.15 4.46
N SER A 276 -15.68 -14.87 3.90
CA SER A 276 -14.46 -14.32 3.32
C SER A 276 -14.07 -15.08 2.07
N LEU A 277 -13.30 -14.41 1.23
CA LEU A 277 -12.66 -14.98 0.04
C LEU A 277 -11.20 -14.57 0.05
N ILE A 278 -10.38 -15.24 -0.75
CA ILE A 278 -9.01 -14.83 -1.03
C ILE A 278 -8.93 -14.44 -2.48
N PHE A 279 -8.40 -13.25 -2.73
CA PHE A 279 -8.05 -12.83 -4.08
C PHE A 279 -6.55 -13.05 -4.29
N ALA A 280 -6.18 -13.86 -5.28
CA ALA A 280 -4.79 -14.11 -5.64
C ALA A 280 -4.41 -13.29 -6.88
N ALA A 281 -3.64 -12.22 -6.68
CA ALA A 281 -3.12 -11.42 -7.80
C ALA A 281 -2.11 -12.22 -8.59
N ARG A 282 -2.40 -12.42 -9.88
CA ARG A 282 -1.64 -13.25 -10.83
C ARG A 282 -1.78 -12.63 -12.21
N GLY A 283 -0.71 -12.64 -13.00
CA GLY A 283 -0.73 -12.09 -14.35
C GLY A 283 0.40 -12.61 -15.22
N GLU A 284 0.24 -12.47 -16.54
CA GLU A 284 1.29 -12.84 -17.50
C GLU A 284 2.53 -11.96 -17.31
N GLY A 285 3.55 -12.51 -16.65
CA GLY A 285 4.79 -11.79 -16.35
C GLY A 285 5.11 -11.66 -14.87
N ARG A 286 4.14 -11.87 -13.98
CA ARG A 286 4.38 -11.94 -12.54
C ARG A 286 4.74 -13.39 -12.15
N ASN A 287 5.86 -13.59 -11.47
CA ASN A 287 6.36 -14.89 -11.01
C ASN A 287 6.01 -15.20 -9.54
N TYR A 288 5.31 -14.31 -8.86
CA TYR A 288 4.81 -14.50 -7.49
C TYR A 288 3.28 -14.29 -7.42
N THR A 289 2.67 -14.72 -6.33
CA THR A 289 1.26 -14.47 -6.04
C THR A 289 1.17 -13.47 -4.89
N LEU A 290 0.37 -12.42 -5.04
CA LEU A 290 -0.01 -11.56 -3.91
C LEU A 290 -1.42 -11.96 -3.47
N PRO A 291 -1.56 -12.74 -2.38
CA PRO A 291 -2.87 -13.06 -1.86
C PRO A 291 -3.39 -11.89 -1.01
N LEU A 292 -4.64 -11.51 -1.24
CA LEU A 292 -5.33 -10.44 -0.54
C LEU A 292 -6.56 -10.99 0.18
N PRO A 293 -6.81 -10.59 1.44
CA PRO A 293 -8.03 -10.95 2.12
C PRO A 293 -9.20 -10.18 1.51
N VAL A 294 -10.31 -10.87 1.28
CA VAL A 294 -11.56 -10.26 0.84
C VAL A 294 -12.60 -10.54 1.89
N TYR A 295 -13.06 -9.49 2.58
CA TYR A 295 -13.91 -9.61 3.77
C TYR A 295 -15.08 -8.61 3.76
N GLY A 296 -15.33 -7.98 2.62
CA GLY A 296 -16.51 -7.17 2.38
C GLY A 296 -16.54 -6.56 0.99
N TYR A 297 -17.43 -5.60 0.79
CA TYR A 297 -17.50 -4.76 -0.40
C TYR A 297 -18.32 -3.49 -0.15
N GLN A 298 -18.32 -2.59 -1.11
CA GLN A 298 -19.19 -1.43 -1.16
C GLN A 298 -19.81 -1.31 -2.55
N SER A 299 -21.13 -1.21 -2.59
CA SER A 299 -21.87 -0.96 -3.83
C SER A 299 -22.03 0.56 -4.02
N TRP A 300 -22.05 0.98 -5.28
CA TRP A 300 -22.37 2.35 -5.67
C TRP A 300 -23.62 2.34 -6.55
N THR A 301 -24.68 2.94 -6.04
CA THR A 301 -25.98 2.95 -6.69
C THR A 301 -26.12 4.18 -7.60
N GLN A 302 -26.68 3.97 -8.79
CA GLN A 302 -27.03 5.02 -9.76
C GLN A 302 -28.54 5.22 -9.77
N VAL A 303 -29.00 6.46 -9.89
CA VAL A 303 -30.45 6.78 -9.86
C VAL A 303 -31.20 6.16 -11.05
N ASP A 304 -30.51 5.88 -12.16
CA ASP A 304 -31.05 5.13 -13.28
C ASP A 304 -30.74 3.63 -13.12
N ASP A 305 -31.70 2.89 -12.57
CA ASP A 305 -31.76 1.46 -12.20
C ASP A 305 -31.50 0.45 -13.35
N THR A 306 -30.90 0.89 -14.46
CA THR A 306 -30.70 0.09 -15.68
C THR A 306 -29.26 -0.37 -15.89
N ARG A 307 -28.30 0.09 -15.08
CA ARG A 307 -26.89 -0.32 -15.17
C ARG A 307 -26.54 -1.37 -14.11
N ALA A 308 -25.64 -2.27 -14.49
CA ALA A 308 -25.07 -3.28 -13.61
C ALA A 308 -24.42 -2.65 -12.37
N GLU A 309 -24.50 -3.34 -11.24
CA GLU A 309 -23.99 -2.93 -9.94
C GLU A 309 -22.49 -2.55 -10.01
N CYS A 310 -22.16 -1.31 -9.66
CA CYS A 310 -20.78 -0.87 -9.53
C CYS A 310 -20.27 -1.26 -8.14
N LEU A 311 -19.36 -2.24 -8.11
CA LEU A 311 -18.92 -2.87 -6.87
C LEU A 311 -17.45 -2.57 -6.60
N TYR A 312 -17.11 -2.22 -5.36
CA TYR A 312 -15.73 -2.12 -4.88
C TYR A 312 -15.48 -3.15 -3.80
N ILE A 313 -14.42 -3.94 -3.97
CA ILE A 313 -14.06 -5.03 -3.07
C ILE A 313 -13.28 -4.49 -1.87
N LEU A 314 -13.73 -4.85 -0.67
CA LEU A 314 -13.02 -4.52 0.56
C LEU A 314 -11.90 -5.54 0.84
N THR A 315 -10.69 -5.02 0.92
CA THR A 315 -9.45 -5.72 1.27
C THR A 315 -8.60 -4.87 2.23
N GLY A 316 -7.36 -5.28 2.50
CA GLY A 316 -6.46 -4.62 3.44
C GLY A 316 -6.72 -5.03 4.90
N SER A 317 -6.27 -4.20 5.83
CA SER A 317 -6.45 -4.43 7.27
C SER A 317 -7.69 -3.71 7.80
N ALA A 318 -8.17 -4.10 8.98
CA ALA A 318 -9.25 -3.37 9.65
C ALA A 318 -8.91 -1.90 9.95
N LYS A 319 -7.61 -1.57 10.10
CA LYS A 319 -7.12 -0.21 10.38
C LYS A 319 -6.90 0.62 9.12
N SER A 320 -6.66 -0.04 7.99
CA SER A 320 -6.52 0.61 6.69
C SER A 320 -7.29 -0.18 5.63
N PRO A 321 -8.64 -0.11 5.66
CA PRO A 321 -9.47 -0.80 4.69
C PRO A 321 -9.30 -0.17 3.32
N ARG A 322 -9.28 -1.03 2.30
CA ARG A 322 -9.04 -0.68 0.90
C ARG A 322 -10.18 -1.18 0.04
N PHE A 323 -10.66 -0.34 -0.86
CA PHE A 323 -11.76 -0.59 -1.77
C PHE A 323 -11.27 -0.47 -3.20
N ILE A 324 -11.27 -1.57 -3.94
CA ILE A 324 -10.80 -1.63 -5.33
C ILE A 324 -11.99 -1.98 -6.23
N ALA A 325 -12.19 -1.25 -7.33
CA ALA A 325 -13.26 -1.56 -8.28
C ALA A 325 -13.17 -3.03 -8.74
N PHE A 326 -14.30 -3.75 -8.68
CA PHE A 326 -14.38 -5.19 -8.94
C PHE A 326 -13.79 -5.57 -10.29
N ASP A 327 -14.14 -4.83 -11.35
CA ASP A 327 -13.64 -5.13 -12.68
C ASP A 327 -12.13 -4.86 -12.81
N GLU A 328 -11.58 -3.92 -12.05
CA GLU A 328 -10.15 -3.61 -12.08
C GLU A 328 -9.33 -4.69 -11.37
N ILE A 329 -9.80 -5.18 -10.23
CA ILE A 329 -9.13 -6.26 -9.51
C ILE A 329 -9.29 -7.61 -10.25
N ALA A 330 -10.47 -7.89 -10.83
CA ALA A 330 -10.74 -9.14 -11.55
C ALA A 330 -9.89 -9.32 -12.82
N LYS A 331 -9.35 -8.25 -13.42
CA LYS A 331 -8.40 -8.33 -14.54
C LYS A 331 -7.03 -8.87 -14.15
N ALA A 332 -6.68 -8.79 -12.87
CA ALA A 332 -5.31 -8.99 -12.37
C ALA A 332 -5.18 -10.22 -11.45
N GLY A 333 -6.15 -11.13 -11.46
CA GLY A 333 -6.08 -12.33 -10.64
C GLY A 333 -7.38 -13.12 -10.55
N GLN A 334 -7.50 -13.93 -9.50
CA GLN A 334 -8.57 -14.92 -9.34
C GLN A 334 -9.04 -15.00 -7.89
N PHE A 335 -10.31 -15.32 -7.67
CA PHE A 335 -10.90 -15.51 -6.34
C PHE A 335 -10.89 -16.99 -5.95
N TYR A 336 -10.74 -17.24 -4.65
CA TYR A 336 -10.75 -18.56 -4.01
C TYR A 336 -11.57 -18.49 -2.72
N SER A 337 -12.18 -19.61 -2.34
CA SER A 337 -12.76 -19.74 -0.99
C SER A 337 -11.65 -19.68 0.07
N SER A 338 -11.87 -18.94 1.15
CA SER A 338 -10.96 -18.90 2.31
C SER A 338 -11.06 -20.16 3.18
N THR A 339 -12.18 -20.87 3.09
CA THR A 339 -12.44 -22.15 3.79
C THR A 339 -12.30 -23.32 2.83
N THR A 340 -11.91 -24.47 3.36
CA THR A 340 -11.95 -25.76 2.65
C THR A 340 -13.40 -26.22 2.48
N PRO A 341 -13.77 -26.89 1.37
CA PRO A 341 -15.09 -27.48 1.16
C PRO A 341 -15.51 -28.49 2.24
#